data_AF-A0A4R8DDH8-F1
#
_entry.id   AF-A0A4R8DDH8-F1
#
_cell.length_a   1.000
_cell.length_b   1.000
_cell.length_c   1.000
_cell.angle_alpha   90.00
_cell.angle_beta   90.00
_cell.angle_gamma   90.00
#
_symmetry.space_group_name_H-M   'P 1'
#
loop_
_entity.id
_entity.type
_entity.pdbx_description
1 polymer ?
#
loop_
_entity_poly.entity_id
_entity_poly.type
_entity_poly.pdbx_seq_one_letter_code
_entity_poly.pdbx_strand_id
1 'polypeptide(L)' 'MIMGKDDFLHELAVEVEADIELDRAGTPPDDEAEGVLDPYEAQVEAADLNSLHSAIEALETDARSYPPAHD' A
#
# COMPACT_ATOMS: atom_id res chain seq x y z
N MET A 1 17.19 14.04 9.89
CA MET A 1 15.73 14.33 9.89
C MET A 1 15.08 13.06 10.40
N ILE A 2 14.43 13.08 11.56
CA ILE A 2 13.67 11.92 12.04
C ILE A 2 12.29 12.09 11.42
N MET A 3 11.97 11.26 10.43
CA MET A 3 10.65 11.24 9.81
C MET A 3 9.61 10.77 10.84
N GLY A 4 8.50 11.51 10.96
CA GLY A 4 7.41 11.11 11.84
C GLY A 4 6.75 9.83 11.35
N LYS A 5 6.16 9.05 12.27
CA LYS A 5 5.38 7.86 11.92
C LYS A 5 4.27 8.19 10.91
N ASP A 6 3.62 9.33 11.07
CA ASP A 6 2.51 9.74 10.22
C ASP A 6 2.99 10.14 8.81
N ASP A 7 4.17 10.78 8.71
CA ASP A 7 4.81 11.10 7.42
C ASP A 7 5.20 9.82 6.67
N PHE A 8 5.74 8.82 7.39
CA PHE A 8 6.08 7.52 6.83
C PHE A 8 4.87 6.73 6.33
N LEU A 9 3.76 6.73 7.10
CA LEU A 9 2.53 6.04 6.69
C LEU A 9 1.90 6.71 5.46
N HIS A 10 1.98 8.05 5.38
CA HIS A 10 1.48 8.78 4.22
C HIS A 10 2.29 8.48 2.95
N GLU A 11 3.62 8.49 3.02
CA GLU A 11 4.48 8.13 1.90
C GLU A 11 4.22 6.69 1.44
N LEU A 12 4.11 5.75 2.38
CA LEU A 12 3.80 4.35 2.07
C LEU A 12 2.41 4.16 1.44
N ALA A 13 1.40 4.93 1.87
CA ALA A 13 0.07 4.88 1.27
C ALA A 13 0.09 5.30 -0.21
N VAL A 14 0.84 6.36 -0.54
CA VAL A 14 1.00 6.86 -1.91
C VAL A 14 1.68 5.82 -2.81
N GLU A 15 2.71 5.14 -2.30
CA GLU A 15 3.40 4.08 -3.04
C GLU A 15 2.49 2.88 -3.31
N VAL A 16 1.75 2.42 -2.29
CA VAL A 16 0.82 1.29 -2.42
C VAL A 16 -0.33 1.60 -3.38
N GLU A 17 -0.86 2.82 -3.35
CA GLU A 17 -1.92 3.23 -4.28
C GLU A 17 -1.41 3.26 -5.73
N ALA A 18 -0.19 3.76 -5.95
CA ALA A 18 0.45 3.75 -7.26
C ALA A 18 0.67 2.32 -7.79
N ASP A 19 1.11 1.39 -6.94
CA ASP A 19 1.33 -0.01 -7.32
C ASP A 19 0.00 -0.72 -7.68
N ILE A 20 -1.08 -0.44 -6.93
CA ILE A 20 -2.43 -0.95 -7.24
C ILE A 20 -2.94 -0.43 -8.60
N GLU A 21 -2.71 0.86 -8.89
CA GLU A 21 -3.11 1.44 -10.17
C GLU A 21 -2.31 0.85 -11.34
N LEU A 22 -1.01 0.60 -11.15
CA LEU A 22 -0.14 -0.02 -12.13
C LEU A 22 -0.55 -1.47 -12.43
N ASP A 23 -0.80 -2.28 -11.39
CA ASP A 23 -1.31 -3.65 -11.52
C ASP A 23 -2.64 -3.67 -12.30
N ARG A 24 -3.57 -2.79 -11.91
CA ARG A 24 -4.87 -2.67 -12.57
C ARG A 24 -4.78 -2.22 -14.02
N ALA A 25 -3.81 -1.37 -14.36
CA ALA A 25 -3.59 -0.92 -15.72
C ALA A 25 -3.07 -2.04 -16.63
N GLY A 26 -2.60 -3.17 -16.05
CA GLY A 26 -2.03 -4.28 -16.81
C GLY A 26 -0.82 -3.86 -17.64
N THR A 27 -0.09 -2.85 -17.15
CA THR A 27 1.04 -2.27 -17.87
C THR A 27 2.22 -3.22 -17.69
N PRO A 28 2.72 -3.89 -18.74
CA PRO A 28 3.88 -4.76 -18.61
C PRO A 28 5.09 -3.92 -18.19
N PRO A 29 5.99 -4.44 -17.34
CA PRO A 29 7.26 -3.76 -17.07
C PRO A 29 8.01 -3.56 -18.40
N ASP A 30 8.59 -2.38 -18.60
CA ASP A 30 9.14 -1.88 -19.88
C ASP A 30 10.47 -2.54 -20.29
N ASP A 31 10.73 -3.77 -19.84
CA ASP A 31 11.94 -4.53 -20.17
C ASP A 31 11.58 -5.88 -20.79
N GLU A 32 12.26 -6.23 -21.88
CA GLU A 32 12.09 -7.42 -22.73
C GLU A 32 12.36 -8.78 -22.03
N ALA A 33 12.10 -8.95 -20.74
CA ALA A 33 12.47 -10.14 -19.99
C ALA A 33 11.23 -10.90 -19.48
N GLU A 34 10.90 -12.02 -20.14
CA GLU A 34 10.53 -13.31 -19.51
C GLU A 34 9.52 -13.34 -18.33
N GLY A 35 8.71 -12.29 -18.16
CA GLY A 35 7.96 -11.99 -16.92
C GLY A 35 6.47 -11.77 -17.13
N VAL A 36 5.82 -12.66 -17.90
CA VAL A 36 4.36 -12.80 -17.78
C VAL A 36 4.13 -13.53 -16.46
N LEU A 37 3.84 -12.78 -15.39
CA LEU A 37 3.39 -13.36 -14.13
C LEU A 37 2.23 -14.29 -14.43
N ASP A 38 2.27 -15.49 -13.85
CA ASP A 38 1.17 -16.42 -13.99
C ASP A 38 -0.10 -15.74 -13.41
N PRO A 39 -1.29 -15.91 -14.00
CA PRO A 39 -2.51 -15.25 -13.53
C PRO A 39 -2.82 -15.50 -12.04
N TYR A 40 -2.36 -16.61 -11.47
CA TYR A 40 -2.45 -16.89 -10.04
C TYR A 40 -1.49 -16.02 -9.23
N GLU A 41 -0.24 -15.87 -9.65
CA GLU A 41 0.75 -14.98 -9.03
C GLU A 41 0.28 -13.53 -9.00
N ALA A 42 -0.27 -13.02 -10.12
CA ALA A 42 -0.86 -11.68 -10.18
C ALA A 42 -2.06 -11.49 -9.23
N GLN A 43 -2.90 -12.52 -9.06
CA GLN A 43 -4.03 -12.48 -8.11
C GLN A 43 -3.57 -12.46 -6.65
N VAL A 44 -2.48 -13.18 -6.33
CA VAL A 44 -1.91 -13.21 -4.99
C VAL A 44 -1.30 -11.85 -4.66
N GLU A 45 -0.53 -11.27 -5.59
CA GLU A 45 0.07 -9.95 -5.42
C GLU A 45 -1.00 -8.86 -5.23
N ALA A 46 -2.06 -8.86 -6.04
CA ALA A 46 -3.19 -7.95 -5.87
C ALA A 46 -3.88 -8.11 -4.49
N ALA A 47 -4.02 -9.33 -3.98
CA ALA A 47 -4.61 -9.57 -2.66
C ALA A 47 -3.71 -9.06 -1.53
N ASP A 48 -2.39 -9.23 -1.66
CA ASP A 48 -1.41 -8.75 -0.69
C ASP A 48 -1.33 -7.22 -0.65
N LEU A 49 -1.36 -6.54 -1.81
CA LEU A 49 -1.39 -5.08 -1.90
C LEU A 49 -2.66 -4.49 -1.24
N ASN A 50 -3.83 -5.08 -1.51
CA ASN A 50 -5.08 -4.65 -0.89
C ASN A 50 -5.08 -4.87 0.64
N SER A 51 -4.48 -5.97 1.10
CA SER A 51 -4.30 -6.25 2.54
C SER A 51 -3.40 -5.20 3.20
N LEU A 52 -2.29 -4.84 2.55
CA LEU A 52 -1.36 -3.81 3.02
C LEU A 52 -2.05 -2.44 3.10
N HIS A 53 -2.83 -2.08 2.07
CA HIS A 53 -3.59 -0.83 2.04
C HIS A 53 -4.57 -0.73 3.25
N SER A 54 -5.36 -1.78 3.49
CA SER A 54 -6.26 -1.83 4.65
C SER A 54 -5.52 -1.77 6.01
N ALA A 55 -4.33 -2.35 6.11
CA ALA A 55 -3.52 -2.25 7.33
C ALA A 55 -3.00 -0.83 7.57
N ILE A 56 -2.61 -0.10 6.52
CA ILE A 56 -2.19 1.30 6.59
C ILE A 56 -3.37 2.18 7.04
N GLU A 57 -4.53 2.05 6.42
CA GLU A 57 -5.74 2.81 6.79
C GLU A 57 -6.12 2.60 8.27
N ALA A 58 -6.01 1.36 8.76
CA ALA A 58 -6.26 1.04 10.16
C ALA A 58 -5.28 1.72 11.11
N LEU A 59 -3.98 1.72 10.77
CA LEU A 59 -2.94 2.36 11.58
C LEU A 59 -3.03 3.89 11.58
N GLU A 60 -3.40 4.50 10.46
CA GLU A 60 -3.67 5.94 10.38
C GLU A 60 -4.89 6.35 11.20
N THR A 61 -5.93 5.52 11.23
CA THR A 61 -7.15 5.79 11.99
C THR A 61 -6.90 5.64 13.50
N ASP A 62 -6.13 4.63 13.90
CA ASP A 62 -5.73 4.40 15.29
C ASP A 62 -4.79 5.52 15.80
N ALA A 63 -3.89 6.02 14.95
CA ALA A 63 -3.04 7.18 15.27
C ALA A 63 -3.84 8.46 15.55
N ARG A 64 -5.06 8.59 15.01
CA ARG A 64 -5.92 9.77 15.20
C ARG A 64 -6.82 9.72 16.44
N SER A 65 -6.86 8.63 17.22
CA SER A 65 -7.90 8.45 18.25
C SER A 65 -7.37 8.01 19.62
N TYR A 66 -7.13 8.97 20.51
CA TYR A 66 -7.68 8.97 21.87
C TYR A 66 -7.87 10.43 22.32
N PRO A 67 -9.10 10.95 22.50
CA PRO A 67 -9.25 12.18 23.27
C PRO A 67 -8.71 11.94 24.69
N PRO A 68 -7.96 12.88 25.28
CA PRO A 68 -7.49 12.71 26.64
C PRO A 68 -8.72 12.50 27.54
N ALA A 69 -8.68 11.46 28.38
CA ALA A 69 -9.68 11.29 29.42
C ALA A 69 -9.64 12.55 30.29
N HIS A 70 -10.69 13.37 30.20
CA HIS A 70 -10.86 14.51 31.07
C HIS A 70 -11.08 13.99 32.50
N ASP A 71 -10.14 14.31 33.40
CA ASP A 71 -10.29 14.21 34.87
C ASP A 71 -11.36 15.18 35.39
#